data_AF-A0A7S2Q7C0-F1
#
_entry.id   AF-A0A7S2Q7C0-F1
#
_cell.length_a   1.000
_cell.length_b   1.000
_cell.length_c   1.000
_cell.angle_alpha   90.00
_cell.angle_beta   90.00
_cell.angle_gamma   90.00
#
_symmetry.space_group_name_H-M   'P 1'
#
loop_
_entity.id
_entity.type
_entity.pdbx_description
1 polymer ?
#
loop_
_entity_poly.entity_id
_entity_poly.type
_entity_poly.pdbx_seq_one_letter_code
_entity_poly.pdbx_strand_id
1 'polypeptide(L)'
;APPFPRGAMAARWAAAALALAWFPTTAKGGVAQLHMVDCGGHFARDCQACPQSNGEAWCNGQCMWDTGWLGKREGVCKLAPWYYPIWLRLKVGLRWFCYHSFWYSVSCSIAVLIIQLVYSCAYYSKVVSPIMSQTKFPGHPHDRARTNLICHCFSSPQTVLQTCFCMPTVAAKNYILTDAVSCQRSWLGFWSGCIFTFICFTPPLYLLGVLYRTCMTMKVQEALRHQTTCFEAFCVNFWCMPCDVGRESLEVDQALAIEITCCCNAESMHPLHGHAKAEVRHAL
;
A
#
# COMPACT_ATOMS: atom_id res chain seq x y z
N ALA A 1 -56.05 7.20 -78.25
CA ALA A 1 -54.75 6.63 -78.62
C ALA A 1 -53.63 7.52 -78.08
N PRO A 2 -52.52 6.92 -77.59
CA PRO A 2 -51.39 7.54 -76.87
C PRO A 2 -50.25 7.89 -77.90
N PRO A 3 -48.93 8.10 -77.64
CA PRO A 3 -48.08 7.60 -76.53
C PRO A 3 -46.99 8.50 -75.90
N PHE A 4 -46.49 7.98 -74.76
CA PHE A 4 -45.22 8.22 -74.06
C PHE A 4 -43.96 7.93 -74.90
N PRO A 5 -42.79 8.52 -74.56
CA PRO A 5 -41.71 7.76 -73.86
C PRO A 5 -41.13 8.59 -72.68
N ARG A 6 -40.80 8.09 -71.47
CA ARG A 6 -39.94 7.00 -70.95
C ARG A 6 -38.42 7.14 -71.21
N GLY A 7 -37.68 7.41 -70.12
CA GLY A 7 -36.21 7.44 -69.99
C GLY A 7 -35.80 8.62 -69.10
N ALA A 8 -35.82 8.56 -67.76
CA ALA A 8 -34.94 7.80 -66.88
C ALA A 8 -33.46 7.91 -67.25
N MET A 9 -32.66 8.24 -66.24
CA MET A 9 -31.19 8.26 -66.16
C MET A 9 -30.57 9.65 -66.45
N ALA A 10 -30.42 10.46 -65.42
CA ALA A 10 -29.24 10.42 -64.55
C ALA A 10 -27.95 10.69 -65.34
N ALA A 11 -27.66 11.98 -65.57
CA ALA A 11 -26.33 12.56 -65.59
C ALA A 11 -26.47 14.02 -66.04
N ARG A 12 -25.54 14.87 -65.61
CA ARG A 12 -25.21 16.20 -66.20
C ARG A 12 -25.80 17.47 -65.58
N TRP A 13 -26.23 17.46 -64.31
CA TRP A 13 -26.31 18.71 -63.51
C TRP A 13 -25.56 18.65 -62.17
N ALA A 14 -24.60 17.73 -62.04
CA ALA A 14 -23.66 17.67 -60.91
C ALA A 14 -22.43 18.59 -61.08
N ALA A 15 -22.55 19.70 -61.83
CA ALA A 15 -21.41 20.60 -62.07
C ALA A 15 -21.79 22.09 -62.04
N ALA A 16 -22.82 22.45 -61.28
CA ALA A 16 -23.16 23.86 -60.99
C ALA A 16 -23.31 24.13 -59.48
N ALA A 17 -22.70 23.29 -58.64
CA ALA A 17 -22.65 23.43 -57.18
C ALA A 17 -21.24 23.83 -56.67
N LEU A 18 -20.37 24.36 -57.53
CA LEU A 18 -18.97 24.70 -57.20
C LEU A 18 -18.59 26.15 -57.51
N ALA A 19 -19.54 27.09 -57.35
CA ALA A 19 -19.24 28.53 -57.48
C ALA A 19 -19.95 29.41 -56.43
N LEU A 20 -20.16 28.91 -55.22
CA LEU A 20 -20.57 29.72 -54.04
C LEU A 20 -19.63 29.54 -52.84
N ALA A 21 -18.37 29.18 -53.10
CA ALA A 21 -17.34 29.03 -52.08
C ALA A 21 -16.27 30.13 -52.22
N TRP A 22 -16.63 31.41 -52.01
CA TRP A 22 -15.66 32.43 -51.58
C TRP A 22 -16.25 33.73 -51.02
N PHE A 23 -17.26 33.64 -50.16
CA PHE A 23 -17.49 34.71 -49.18
C PHE A 23 -17.62 34.08 -47.80
N PRO A 24 -16.57 34.09 -46.96
CA PRO A 24 -16.78 33.89 -45.55
C PRO A 24 -17.48 35.13 -45.01
N THR A 25 -18.80 35.09 -44.93
CA THR A 25 -19.58 35.97 -44.04
C THR A 25 -19.35 35.54 -42.59
N THR A 26 -18.11 35.65 -42.12
CA THR A 26 -17.81 35.66 -40.69
C THR A 26 -17.83 37.09 -40.19
N ALA A 27 -18.98 37.74 -40.28
CA ALA A 27 -19.31 38.86 -39.42
C ALA A 27 -19.96 38.32 -38.13
N LYS A 28 -19.22 37.48 -37.39
CA LYS A 28 -19.36 37.53 -35.93
C LYS A 28 -18.55 38.73 -35.49
N GLY A 29 -19.15 39.90 -35.58
CA GLY A 29 -18.77 41.07 -34.78
C GLY A 29 -19.06 40.77 -33.31
N GLY A 30 -18.38 39.76 -32.76
CA GLY A 30 -18.16 39.68 -31.34
C GLY A 30 -17.12 40.74 -31.05
N VAL A 31 -17.51 41.78 -30.33
CA VAL A 31 -16.56 42.64 -29.63
C VAL A 31 -15.61 41.66 -28.94
N ALA A 32 -14.34 41.60 -29.38
CA ALA A 32 -13.31 40.93 -28.60
C ALA A 32 -13.22 41.74 -27.32
N GLN A 33 -13.99 41.33 -26.30
CA GLN A 33 -13.87 41.85 -24.96
C GLN A 33 -12.40 41.65 -24.61
N LEU A 34 -11.64 42.74 -24.61
CA LEU A 34 -10.25 42.75 -24.19
C LEU A 34 -10.31 42.46 -22.69
N HIS A 35 -10.28 41.17 -22.34
CA HIS A 35 -10.41 40.72 -20.97
C HIS A 35 -9.14 41.11 -20.23
N MET A 36 -9.13 42.35 -19.73
CA MET A 36 -8.03 42.88 -18.95
C MET A 36 -8.15 42.38 -17.51
N VAL A 37 -7.01 42.04 -16.91
CA VAL A 37 -6.94 41.66 -15.51
C VAL A 37 -6.84 42.91 -14.65
N ASP A 38 -7.57 42.93 -13.54
CA ASP A 38 -7.42 43.97 -12.52
C ASP A 38 -6.20 43.63 -11.65
N CYS A 39 -5.19 44.50 -11.62
CA CYS A 39 -3.98 44.32 -10.81
C CYS A 39 -4.13 44.89 -9.38
N GLY A 40 -5.27 45.49 -9.04
CA GLY A 40 -5.58 46.12 -7.74
C GLY A 40 -5.52 47.67 -7.76
N GLY A 41 -5.37 48.26 -8.96
CA GLY A 41 -5.19 49.72 -9.13
C GLY A 41 -4.97 50.15 -10.57
N HIS A 42 -4.64 49.21 -11.45
CA HIS A 42 -4.64 49.38 -12.90
C HIS A 42 -5.11 48.09 -13.59
N PHE A 43 -5.40 48.17 -14.88
CA PHE A 43 -5.74 47.02 -15.70
C PHE A 43 -4.58 46.65 -16.62
N ALA A 44 -4.30 45.35 -16.75
CA ALA A 44 -3.24 44.84 -17.62
C ALA A 44 -3.78 43.76 -18.57
N ARG A 45 -3.02 43.45 -19.62
CA ARG A 45 -3.38 42.38 -20.57
C ARG A 45 -3.36 40.99 -19.92
N ASP A 46 -2.47 40.80 -18.94
CA ASP A 46 -2.35 39.59 -18.14
C ASP A 46 -1.66 39.90 -16.80
N CYS A 47 -1.63 38.93 -15.90
CA CYS A 47 -0.98 39.10 -14.60
C CYS A 47 0.53 39.30 -14.69
N GLN A 48 1.19 38.85 -15.76
CA GLN A 48 2.64 39.04 -15.93
C GLN A 48 2.99 40.50 -16.25
N ALA A 49 2.05 41.26 -16.80
CA ALA A 49 2.20 42.68 -17.09
C ALA A 49 1.88 43.60 -15.90
N CYS A 50 1.21 43.10 -14.84
CA CYS A 50 0.90 43.89 -13.64
C CYS A 50 2.12 44.52 -12.95
N PRO A 51 3.27 43.83 -12.80
CA PRO A 51 4.35 44.37 -11.97
C PRO A 51 4.98 45.65 -12.51
N GLN A 52 5.04 45.88 -13.83
CA GLN A 52 5.68 47.06 -14.45
C GLN A 52 6.96 47.55 -13.73
N SER A 53 7.87 46.63 -13.39
CA SER A 53 9.09 46.85 -12.56
C SER A 53 8.92 47.22 -11.08
N ASN A 54 7.69 47.35 -10.58
CA ASN A 54 7.35 47.59 -9.16
C ASN A 54 7.20 46.30 -8.33
N GLY A 55 7.25 45.13 -8.96
CA GLY A 55 7.28 43.84 -8.27
C GLY A 55 5.98 43.46 -7.56
N GLU A 56 6.10 42.82 -6.40
CA GLU A 56 5.00 42.29 -5.59
C GLU A 56 3.92 43.32 -5.25
N ALA A 57 4.35 44.56 -4.98
CA ALA A 57 3.45 45.64 -4.59
C ALA A 57 2.34 45.92 -5.62
N TRP A 58 2.57 45.56 -6.89
CA TRP A 58 1.64 45.83 -7.99
C TRP A 58 0.84 44.58 -8.44
N CYS A 59 0.86 43.52 -7.63
CA CYS A 59 0.19 42.25 -7.94
C CYS A 59 -0.86 41.88 -6.87
N ASN A 60 -1.99 42.61 -6.81
CA ASN A 60 -2.92 42.52 -5.66
C ASN A 60 -4.43 42.52 -5.99
N GLY A 61 -4.84 42.40 -7.26
CA GLY A 61 -6.25 42.34 -7.67
C GLY A 61 -6.74 40.92 -7.98
N GLN A 62 -6.93 40.65 -9.28
CA GLN A 62 -7.18 39.31 -9.80
C GLN A 62 -5.93 38.40 -9.79
N CYS A 63 -4.77 39.01 -9.57
CA CYS A 63 -3.48 38.37 -9.57
C CYS A 63 -2.91 38.30 -8.15
N MET A 64 -2.01 37.35 -7.91
CA MET A 64 -1.23 37.23 -6.69
C MET A 64 0.24 37.02 -7.02
N TRP A 65 1.11 37.53 -6.15
CA TRP A 65 2.54 37.34 -6.27
C TRP A 65 2.92 35.93 -5.82
N ASP A 66 3.48 35.12 -6.74
CA ASP A 66 3.93 33.76 -6.47
C ASP A 66 5.45 33.73 -6.35
N THR A 67 5.96 33.62 -5.12
CA THR A 67 7.39 33.49 -4.80
C THR A 67 7.91 32.05 -4.94
N GLY A 68 7.03 31.09 -5.28
CA GLY A 68 7.34 29.67 -5.33
C GLY A 68 7.65 29.05 -3.96
N TRP A 69 7.73 27.72 -3.91
CA TRP A 69 7.91 26.97 -2.67
C TRP A 69 9.30 27.13 -2.00
N LEU A 70 10.28 27.72 -2.70
CA LEU A 70 11.64 27.95 -2.22
C LEU A 70 11.98 29.45 -2.05
N GLY A 71 10.99 30.35 -2.08
CA GLY A 71 11.23 31.77 -1.90
C GLY A 71 12.26 32.31 -2.90
N LYS A 72 12.01 32.13 -4.21
CA LYS A 72 12.88 32.73 -5.22
C LYS A 72 12.91 34.25 -5.02
N ARG A 73 14.09 34.87 -5.17
CA ARG A 73 14.27 36.34 -5.11
C ARG A 73 13.47 37.10 -6.17
N GLU A 74 13.00 36.41 -7.21
CA GLU A 74 12.13 36.94 -8.25
C GLU A 74 10.83 36.15 -8.25
N GLY A 75 9.82 36.66 -7.53
CA GLY A 75 8.45 36.16 -7.64
C GLY A 75 7.86 36.52 -9.00
N VAL A 76 6.86 35.76 -9.43
CA VAL A 76 6.13 36.00 -10.67
C VAL A 76 4.68 36.34 -10.33
N CYS A 77 4.16 37.42 -10.92
CA CYS A 77 2.75 37.76 -10.77
C CYS A 77 1.89 36.82 -11.64
N LYS A 78 1.01 36.05 -10.99
CA LYS A 78 0.15 35.05 -11.64
C LYS A 78 -1.30 35.28 -11.27
N LEU A 79 -2.21 34.74 -12.07
CA LEU A 79 -3.64 34.76 -11.74
C LEU A 79 -3.87 34.03 -10.42
N ALA A 80 -4.65 34.63 -9.53
CA ALA A 80 -4.87 34.03 -8.24
C ALA A 80 -5.68 32.71 -8.36
N PRO A 81 -5.40 31.69 -7.53
CA PRO A 81 -6.00 30.36 -7.63
C PRO A 81 -7.53 30.34 -7.67
N TRP A 82 -8.16 31.33 -7.02
CA TRP A 82 -9.62 31.46 -6.96
C TRP A 82 -10.27 32.00 -8.24
N TYR A 83 -9.50 32.38 -9.27
CA TYR A 83 -10.01 32.70 -10.60
C TYR A 83 -9.88 31.55 -11.60
N TYR A 84 -9.15 30.46 -11.27
CA TYR A 84 -9.14 29.28 -12.13
C TYR A 84 -10.50 28.56 -12.11
N PRO A 85 -10.90 27.87 -13.19
CA PRO A 85 -12.12 27.09 -13.14
C PRO A 85 -11.98 25.94 -12.14
N ILE A 86 -13.10 25.52 -11.54
CA ILE A 86 -13.13 24.54 -10.43
C ILE A 86 -12.37 23.25 -10.77
N TRP A 87 -12.53 22.72 -12.00
CA TRP A 87 -11.84 21.50 -12.44
C TRP A 87 -10.31 21.63 -12.45
N LEU A 88 -9.76 22.81 -12.73
CA LEU A 88 -8.32 23.04 -12.68
C LEU A 88 -7.81 23.14 -11.24
N ARG A 89 -8.55 23.81 -10.36
CA ARG A 89 -8.25 23.86 -8.91
C ARG A 89 -8.25 22.45 -8.30
N LEU A 90 -9.26 21.64 -8.62
CA LEU A 90 -9.38 20.26 -8.17
C LEU A 90 -8.25 19.39 -8.70
N LYS A 91 -7.86 19.51 -9.98
CA LYS A 91 -6.73 18.75 -10.54
C LYS A 91 -5.40 19.08 -9.87
N VAL A 92 -5.11 20.37 -9.66
CA VAL A 92 -3.87 20.81 -9.01
C VAL A 92 -3.86 20.39 -7.53
N GLY A 93 -4.97 20.59 -6.83
CA GLY A 93 -5.14 20.14 -5.45
C GLY A 93 -5.00 18.63 -5.29
N LEU A 94 -5.65 17.84 -6.15
CA LEU A 94 -5.54 16.38 -6.15
C LEU A 94 -4.12 15.91 -6.47
N ARG A 95 -3.44 16.51 -7.46
CA ARG A 95 -2.06 16.17 -7.77
C ARG A 95 -1.12 16.47 -6.60
N TRP A 96 -1.30 17.62 -5.96
CA TRP A 96 -0.52 18.01 -4.79
C TRP A 96 -0.79 17.06 -3.61
N PHE A 97 -2.05 16.77 -3.32
CA PHE A 97 -2.46 15.78 -2.32
C PHE A 97 -1.83 14.42 -2.59
N CYS A 98 -1.99 13.86 -3.80
CA CYS A 98 -1.42 12.56 -4.15
C CYS A 98 0.11 12.54 -4.03
N TYR A 99 0.80 13.59 -4.46
CA TYR A 99 2.26 13.69 -4.33
C TYR A 99 2.69 13.71 -2.86
N HIS A 100 2.09 14.58 -2.04
CA HIS A 100 2.43 14.67 -0.62
C HIS A 100 2.04 13.41 0.15
N SER A 101 0.86 12.83 -0.11
CA SER A 101 0.44 11.56 0.47
C SER A 101 1.39 10.42 0.08
N PHE A 102 1.85 10.36 -1.16
CA PHE A 102 2.82 9.36 -1.61
C PHE A 102 4.14 9.49 -0.86
N TRP A 103 4.75 10.69 -0.85
CA TRP A 103 6.04 10.90 -0.18
C TRP A 103 5.95 10.71 1.32
N TYR A 104 4.88 11.20 1.96
CA TYR A 104 4.64 10.96 3.38
C TYR A 104 4.49 9.46 3.69
N SER A 105 3.72 8.73 2.88
CA SER A 105 3.57 7.27 3.01
C SER A 105 4.91 6.57 2.88
N VAL A 106 5.73 6.92 1.88
CA VAL A 106 7.06 6.32 1.67
C VAL A 106 7.98 6.60 2.87
N SER A 107 8.03 7.85 3.34
CA SER A 107 8.84 8.21 4.50
C SER A 107 8.40 7.47 5.77
N CYS A 108 7.10 7.37 6.03
CA CYS A 108 6.56 6.59 7.15
C CYS A 108 6.90 5.10 7.01
N SER A 109 6.73 4.50 5.82
CA SER A 109 7.08 3.10 5.57
C SER A 109 8.57 2.83 5.81
N ILE A 110 9.47 3.72 5.39
CA ILE A 110 10.91 3.58 5.65
C ILE A 110 11.20 3.64 7.16
N ALA A 111 10.59 4.58 7.89
CA ALA A 111 10.78 4.68 9.33
C ALA A 111 10.30 3.40 10.05
N VAL A 112 9.12 2.88 9.68
CA VAL A 112 8.59 1.63 10.23
C VAL A 112 9.49 0.45 9.89
N LEU A 113 10.03 0.36 8.66
CA LEU A 113 10.98 -0.68 8.29
C LEU A 113 12.25 -0.65 9.16
N ILE A 114 12.80 0.53 9.43
CA ILE A 114 13.99 0.66 10.28
C ILE A 114 13.70 0.17 11.70
N ILE A 115 12.59 0.62 12.30
CA ILE A 115 12.17 0.19 13.64
C ILE A 115 11.96 -1.33 13.67
N GLN A 116 11.29 -1.87 12.65
CA GLN A 116 11.05 -3.30 12.48
C GLN A 116 12.35 -4.10 12.39
N LEU A 117 13.35 -3.64 11.62
CA LEU A 117 14.63 -4.33 11.47
C LEU A 117 15.44 -4.31 12.77
N VAL A 118 15.43 -3.18 13.50
CA VAL A 118 16.07 -3.08 14.83
C VAL A 118 15.43 -4.08 15.80
N TYR A 119 14.11 -4.16 15.82
CA TYR A 119 13.39 -5.16 16.61
C TYR A 119 13.74 -6.59 16.16
N SER A 120 13.76 -6.87 14.86
CA SER A 120 14.14 -8.17 14.30
C SER A 120 15.55 -8.60 14.69
N CYS A 121 16.52 -7.68 14.85
CA CYS A 121 17.85 -8.01 15.36
C CYS A 121 17.80 -8.55 16.79
N ALA A 122 17.10 -7.83 17.67
CA ALA A 122 16.92 -8.26 19.06
C ALA A 122 16.14 -9.58 19.13
N TYR A 123 15.08 -9.72 18.33
CA TYR A 123 14.28 -10.93 18.25
C TYR A 123 15.09 -12.14 17.76
N TYR A 124 15.89 -11.96 16.70
CA TYR A 124 16.69 -13.03 16.13
C TYR A 124 17.72 -13.55 17.13
N SER A 125 18.47 -12.65 17.75
CA SER A 125 19.52 -13.00 18.71
C SER A 125 18.98 -13.70 19.97
N LYS A 126 17.81 -13.28 20.45
CA LYS A 126 17.25 -13.80 21.70
C LYS A 126 16.28 -14.99 21.55
N VAL A 127 15.58 -15.09 20.42
CA VAL A 127 14.54 -16.11 20.21
C VAL A 127 14.95 -17.09 19.12
N VAL A 128 15.15 -16.60 17.90
CA VAL A 128 15.36 -17.48 16.73
C VAL A 128 16.68 -18.24 16.81
N SER A 129 17.79 -17.55 17.09
CA SER A 129 19.13 -18.13 17.11
C SER A 129 19.28 -19.23 18.17
N PRO A 130 18.84 -19.06 19.42
CA PRO A 130 18.90 -20.13 20.42
C PRO A 130 18.06 -21.34 20.03
N ILE A 131 16.83 -21.16 19.52
CA ILE A 131 15.97 -22.27 19.10
C ILE A 131 16.59 -23.04 17.95
N MET A 132 17.10 -22.35 16.92
CA MET A 132 17.77 -22.97 15.78
C MET A 132 19.03 -23.75 16.15
N SER A 133 19.66 -23.43 17.28
CA SER A 133 20.84 -24.14 17.79
C SER A 133 20.50 -25.43 18.56
N GLN A 134 19.22 -25.70 18.85
CA GLN A 134 18.79 -26.90 19.56
C GLN A 134 18.88 -28.13 18.64
N THR A 135 19.46 -29.21 19.16
CA THR A 135 19.67 -30.47 18.42
C THR A 135 18.55 -31.48 18.59
N LYS A 136 17.62 -31.22 19.51
CA LYS A 136 16.50 -32.11 19.84
C LYS A 136 15.22 -31.29 19.99
N PHE A 137 14.39 -31.32 18.95
CA PHE A 137 13.00 -30.90 19.09
C PHE A 137 12.21 -32.08 19.65
N PRO A 138 11.32 -31.87 20.62
CA PRO A 138 10.40 -32.92 21.05
C PRO A 138 9.65 -33.40 19.80
N GLY A 139 9.74 -34.70 19.52
CA GLY A 139 9.07 -35.29 18.37
C GLY A 139 7.58 -34.94 18.35
N HIS A 140 7.06 -34.71 17.14
CA HIS A 140 5.70 -34.26 16.87
C HIS A 140 4.66 -34.89 17.80
N PRO A 141 3.91 -34.09 18.57
CA PRO A 141 2.66 -34.57 19.15
C PRO A 141 1.73 -34.95 17.99
N HIS A 142 1.31 -36.21 17.97
CA HIS A 142 0.32 -36.73 17.04
C HIS A 142 -1.00 -35.95 17.14
N ASP A 143 -1.54 -35.58 15.98
CA ASP A 143 -2.95 -35.30 15.71
C ASP A 143 -3.68 -34.35 16.67
N ARG A 144 -3.27 -33.08 16.73
CA ARG A 144 -4.14 -32.04 17.30
C ARG A 144 -4.93 -31.35 16.19
N ALA A 145 -6.24 -31.33 16.35
CA ALA A 145 -7.15 -30.70 15.41
C ALA A 145 -6.83 -29.21 15.27
N ARG A 146 -6.60 -28.77 14.03
CA ARG A 146 -6.39 -27.36 13.67
C ARG A 146 -7.57 -26.53 14.18
N THR A 147 -7.30 -25.48 14.96
CA THR A 147 -8.33 -24.53 15.36
C THR A 147 -8.58 -23.56 14.20
N ASN A 148 -9.53 -23.89 13.34
CA ASN A 148 -9.95 -23.01 12.23
C ASN A 148 -10.67 -21.73 12.69
N LEU A 149 -10.66 -21.43 13.99
CA LEU A 149 -11.24 -20.24 14.60
C LEU A 149 -10.48 -18.98 14.18
N ILE A 150 -11.12 -18.18 13.33
CA ILE A 150 -10.65 -16.82 13.01
C ILE A 150 -10.43 -16.07 14.33
N CYS A 151 -9.35 -15.29 14.39
CA CYS A 151 -8.96 -14.53 15.58
C CYS A 151 -8.54 -15.35 16.81
N HIS A 152 -8.21 -16.64 16.68
CA HIS A 152 -7.69 -17.45 17.81
C HIS A 152 -6.46 -16.82 18.49
N CYS A 153 -5.69 -15.98 17.77
CA CYS A 153 -4.59 -15.21 18.34
C CYS A 153 -5.00 -14.34 19.55
N PHE A 154 -6.27 -13.90 19.64
CA PHE A 154 -6.79 -13.13 20.78
C PHE A 154 -6.78 -13.88 22.11
N SER A 155 -6.61 -15.21 22.07
CA SER A 155 -6.42 -16.01 23.29
C SER A 155 -5.09 -15.72 23.99
N SER A 156 -4.10 -15.14 23.28
CA SER A 156 -2.80 -14.76 23.82
C SER A 156 -2.53 -13.28 23.57
N PRO A 157 -2.64 -12.39 24.60
CA PRO A 157 -2.40 -10.96 24.41
C PRO A 157 -0.98 -10.67 23.91
N GLN A 158 0.00 -11.51 24.27
CA GLN A 158 1.38 -11.39 23.83
C GLN A 158 1.52 -11.58 22.31
N THR A 159 0.90 -12.63 21.77
CA THR A 159 0.96 -12.94 20.34
C THR A 159 0.22 -11.90 19.51
N VAL A 160 -0.89 -11.36 20.01
CA VAL A 160 -1.62 -10.26 19.36
C VAL A 160 -0.72 -9.04 19.25
N LEU A 161 -0.10 -8.61 20.35
CA LEU A 161 0.78 -7.43 20.34
C LEU A 161 1.96 -7.63 19.38
N GLN A 162 2.62 -8.79 19.43
CA GLN A 162 3.71 -9.11 18.49
C GLN A 162 3.24 -9.08 17.04
N THR A 163 2.04 -9.59 16.75
CA THR A 163 1.54 -9.64 15.38
C THR A 163 1.01 -8.29 14.90
N CYS A 164 0.47 -7.45 15.79
CA CYS A 164 0.02 -6.10 15.45
C CYS A 164 1.19 -5.16 15.15
N PHE A 165 2.28 -5.24 15.92
CA PHE A 165 3.37 -4.27 15.83
C PHE A 165 4.62 -4.80 15.12
N CYS A 166 4.79 -6.12 15.05
CA CYS A 166 6.00 -6.76 14.54
C CYS A 166 5.69 -7.94 13.60
N MET A 167 4.55 -7.88 12.90
CA MET A 167 4.04 -8.92 12.02
C MET A 167 5.09 -9.54 11.08
N PRO A 168 5.95 -8.76 10.38
CA PRO A 168 6.95 -9.34 9.48
C PRO A 168 7.98 -10.22 10.20
N THR A 169 8.36 -9.87 11.43
CA THR A 169 9.25 -10.68 12.28
C THR A 169 8.58 -11.99 12.67
N VAL A 170 7.31 -11.93 13.10
CA VAL A 170 6.56 -13.11 13.54
C VAL A 170 6.35 -14.07 12.37
N ALA A 171 5.95 -13.56 11.20
CA ALA A 171 5.82 -14.38 10.00
C ALA A 171 7.16 -15.02 9.60
N ALA A 172 8.26 -14.25 9.61
CA ALA A 172 9.59 -14.77 9.31
C ALA A 172 10.05 -15.85 10.30
N LYS A 173 9.71 -15.70 11.58
CA LYS A 173 9.94 -16.71 12.61
C LYS A 173 9.21 -18.01 12.26
N ASN A 174 7.93 -17.93 11.91
CA ASN A 174 7.15 -19.11 11.54
C ASN A 174 7.81 -19.86 10.38
N TYR A 175 8.27 -19.13 9.35
CA TYR A 175 8.90 -19.73 8.18
C TYR A 175 10.22 -20.45 8.49
N ILE A 176 11.11 -19.82 9.27
CA ILE A 176 12.41 -20.42 9.58
C ILE A 176 12.30 -21.54 10.61
N LEU A 177 11.42 -21.40 11.61
CA LEU A 177 11.29 -22.40 12.66
C LEU A 177 10.54 -23.65 12.18
N THR A 178 9.75 -23.56 11.10
CA THR A 178 9.23 -24.77 10.45
C THR A 178 10.31 -25.64 9.82
N ASP A 179 11.48 -25.09 9.49
CA ASP A 179 12.61 -25.89 9.00
C ASP A 179 13.16 -26.80 10.10
N ALA A 180 13.17 -26.30 11.35
CA ALA A 180 13.52 -27.09 12.52
C ALA A 180 12.53 -28.23 12.79
N VAL A 181 11.24 -28.01 12.49
CA VAL A 181 10.17 -29.00 12.65
C VAL A 181 10.17 -30.06 11.53
N SER A 182 10.37 -29.63 10.28
CA SER A 182 10.25 -30.49 9.09
C SER A 182 11.54 -31.22 8.67
N CYS A 183 12.68 -30.90 9.31
CA CYS A 183 14.01 -31.43 8.93
C CYS A 183 14.33 -31.24 7.42
N GLN A 184 13.71 -30.22 6.81
CA GLN A 184 13.80 -29.88 5.39
C GLN A 184 14.45 -28.50 5.27
N ARG A 185 15.24 -28.28 4.20
CA ARG A 185 16.02 -27.04 4.06
C ARG A 185 15.15 -25.92 3.47
N SER A 186 15.12 -24.78 4.17
CA SER A 186 14.35 -23.60 3.79
C SER A 186 14.66 -23.03 2.41
N TRP A 187 13.67 -22.29 1.88
CA TRP A 187 13.78 -21.49 0.67
C TRP A 187 14.07 -20.01 0.96
N LEU A 188 13.78 -19.51 2.17
CA LEU A 188 14.04 -18.14 2.61
C LEU A 188 14.55 -18.14 4.06
N GLY A 189 15.68 -17.50 4.33
CA GLY A 189 16.13 -17.25 5.70
C GLY A 189 15.25 -16.23 6.43
N PHE A 190 15.42 -16.12 7.76
CA PHE A 190 14.67 -15.18 8.60
C PHE A 190 14.66 -13.75 8.05
N TRP A 191 15.82 -13.23 7.63
CA TRP A 191 15.94 -11.86 7.14
C TRP A 191 15.20 -11.62 5.83
N SER A 192 15.33 -12.53 4.87
CA SER A 192 14.62 -12.42 3.60
C SER A 192 13.12 -12.57 3.81
N GLY A 193 12.68 -13.48 4.69
CA GLY A 193 11.27 -13.63 5.06
C GLY A 193 10.70 -12.34 5.67
N CYS A 194 11.45 -11.71 6.57
CA CYS A 194 11.05 -10.46 7.22
C CYS A 194 10.94 -9.30 6.21
N ILE A 195 11.96 -9.11 5.37
CA ILE A 195 12.00 -8.02 4.38
C ILE A 195 10.91 -8.23 3.31
N PHE A 196 10.78 -9.44 2.78
CA PHE A 196 9.82 -9.72 1.72
C PHE A 196 8.38 -9.57 2.23
N THR A 197 8.11 -10.02 3.45
CA THR A 197 6.83 -9.80 4.12
C THR A 197 6.59 -8.30 4.32
N PHE A 198 7.57 -7.51 4.76
CA PHE A 198 7.36 -6.06 4.89
C PHE A 198 7.02 -5.38 3.54
N ILE A 199 7.79 -5.67 2.49
CA ILE A 199 7.63 -5.07 1.17
C ILE A 199 6.26 -5.41 0.57
N CYS A 200 5.88 -6.68 0.61
CA CYS A 200 4.64 -7.11 -0.02
C CYS A 200 3.37 -6.65 0.71
N PHE A 201 3.51 -6.21 1.98
CA PHE A 201 2.40 -5.63 2.75
C PHE A 201 2.30 -4.10 2.61
N THR A 202 3.26 -3.48 1.93
CA THR A 202 3.21 -2.05 1.62
C THR A 202 2.49 -1.84 0.28
N PRO A 203 1.49 -0.93 0.19
CA PRO A 203 0.84 -0.60 -1.07
C PRO A 203 1.85 -0.15 -2.14
N PRO A 204 1.68 -0.54 -3.41
CA PRO A 204 0.52 -1.24 -4.01
C PRO A 204 0.62 -2.78 -4.03
N LEU A 205 1.62 -3.39 -3.37
CA LEU A 205 1.96 -4.81 -3.55
C LEU A 205 1.11 -5.78 -2.71
N TYR A 206 0.08 -5.30 -2.03
CA TYR A 206 -0.72 -6.08 -1.08
C TYR A 206 -1.25 -7.41 -1.64
N LEU A 207 -1.80 -7.41 -2.87
CA LEU A 207 -2.31 -8.63 -3.49
C LEU A 207 -1.22 -9.67 -3.73
N LEU A 208 -0.02 -9.21 -4.13
CA LEU A 208 1.14 -10.09 -4.25
C LEU A 208 1.56 -10.63 -2.87
N GLY A 209 1.44 -9.80 -1.82
CA GLY A 209 1.66 -10.20 -0.43
C GLY A 209 0.70 -11.27 0.05
N VAL A 210 -0.59 -11.17 -0.28
CA VAL A 210 -1.60 -12.21 0.03
C VAL A 210 -1.25 -13.52 -0.66
N LEU A 211 -0.89 -13.50 -1.94
CA LEU A 211 -0.51 -14.71 -2.67
C LEU A 211 0.76 -15.35 -2.11
N TYR A 212 1.80 -14.54 -1.91
CA TYR A 212 3.04 -14.98 -1.28
C TYR A 212 2.76 -15.63 0.08
N ARG A 213 2.00 -14.95 0.92
CA ARG A 213 1.68 -15.41 2.26
C ARG A 213 0.87 -16.70 2.21
N THR A 214 -0.11 -16.81 1.32
CA THR A 214 -0.88 -18.05 1.12
C THR A 214 0.05 -19.21 0.80
N CYS A 215 1.01 -19.03 -0.12
CA CYS A 215 2.01 -20.05 -0.43
C CYS A 215 2.87 -20.43 0.80
N MET A 216 3.28 -19.45 1.60
CA MET A 216 4.05 -19.70 2.81
C MET A 216 3.21 -20.39 3.90
N THR A 217 1.96 -19.98 4.11
CA THR A 217 1.02 -20.66 5.01
C THR A 217 0.87 -22.11 4.63
N MET A 218 0.65 -22.41 3.34
CA MET A 218 0.50 -23.80 2.88
C MET A 218 1.72 -24.65 3.24
N LYS A 219 2.94 -24.12 3.04
CA LYS A 219 4.18 -24.81 3.41
C LYS A 219 4.32 -25.01 4.93
N VAL A 220 4.00 -23.98 5.71
CA VAL A 220 4.05 -24.06 7.18
C VAL A 220 3.07 -25.10 7.69
N GLN A 221 1.83 -25.08 7.20
CA GLN A 221 0.78 -26.01 7.60
C GLN A 221 1.11 -27.45 7.18
N GLU A 222 1.71 -27.65 6.01
CA GLU A 222 2.22 -28.96 5.58
C GLU A 222 3.32 -29.49 6.51
N ALA A 223 4.27 -28.62 6.92
CA ALA A 223 5.31 -28.97 7.89
C ALA A 223 4.74 -29.34 9.27
N LEU A 224 3.61 -28.73 9.66
CA LEU A 224 2.88 -29.03 10.90
C LEU A 224 1.91 -30.22 10.75
N ARG A 225 1.78 -30.83 9.56
CA ARG A 225 0.80 -31.89 9.22
C ARG A 225 -0.66 -31.48 9.44
N HIS A 226 -0.96 -30.19 9.31
CA HIS A 226 -2.33 -29.68 9.37
C HIS A 226 -3.01 -29.74 8.00
N GLN A 227 -4.28 -30.13 7.99
CA GLN A 227 -5.10 -30.08 6.77
C GLN A 227 -5.62 -28.65 6.54
N THR A 228 -4.97 -27.93 5.62
CA THR A 228 -5.38 -26.59 5.18
C THR A 228 -5.57 -26.61 3.67
N THR A 229 -6.67 -26.05 3.18
CA THR A 229 -6.87 -25.87 1.74
C THR A 229 -6.28 -24.54 1.27
N CYS A 230 -5.77 -24.49 0.04
CA CYS A 230 -5.24 -23.25 -0.54
C CYS A 230 -6.28 -22.11 -0.55
N PHE A 231 -7.53 -22.44 -0.86
CA PHE A 231 -8.63 -21.47 -0.88
C PHE A 231 -8.90 -20.88 0.51
N GLU A 232 -8.95 -21.73 1.54
CA GLU A 232 -9.13 -21.28 2.92
C GLU A 232 -7.97 -20.38 3.37
N ALA A 233 -6.72 -20.79 3.10
CA ALA A 233 -5.55 -19.98 3.40
C ALA A 233 -5.59 -18.62 2.68
N PHE A 234 -6.00 -18.59 1.42
CA PHE A 234 -6.16 -17.34 0.66
C PHE A 234 -7.22 -16.43 1.29
N CYS A 235 -8.40 -16.97 1.62
CA CYS A 235 -9.48 -16.21 2.23
C CYS A 235 -9.11 -15.69 3.63
N VAL A 236 -8.38 -16.45 4.45
CA VAL A 236 -7.97 -15.90 5.75
C VAL A 236 -6.90 -14.81 5.56
N ASN A 237 -5.93 -15.01 4.67
CA ASN A 237 -4.87 -14.03 4.43
C ASN A 237 -5.33 -12.76 3.74
N PHE A 238 -6.39 -12.80 2.92
CA PHE A 238 -6.93 -11.59 2.31
C PHE A 238 -7.80 -10.79 3.29
N TRP A 239 -8.54 -11.43 4.20
CA TRP A 239 -9.48 -10.72 5.10
C TRP A 239 -8.92 -10.41 6.49
N CYS A 240 -8.13 -11.30 7.08
CA CYS A 240 -7.43 -11.02 8.35
C CYS A 240 -6.06 -11.70 8.43
N MET A 241 -5.11 -11.16 7.66
CA MET A 241 -3.73 -11.64 7.68
C MET A 241 -3.04 -11.57 9.06
N PRO A 242 -3.16 -10.48 9.84
CA PRO A 242 -2.55 -10.44 11.17
C PRO A 242 -3.14 -11.51 12.11
N CYS A 243 -4.43 -11.81 11.98
CA CYS A 243 -5.03 -12.91 12.74
C CYS A 243 -4.39 -14.26 12.38
N ASP A 244 -4.15 -14.48 11.09
CA ASP A 244 -3.57 -15.72 10.58
C ASP A 244 -2.12 -15.93 11.06
N VAL A 245 -1.27 -14.90 10.92
CA VAL A 245 0.12 -14.96 11.39
C VAL A 245 0.20 -15.25 12.88
N GLY A 246 -0.65 -14.60 13.67
CA GLY A 246 -0.67 -14.80 15.12
C GLY A 246 -1.13 -16.21 15.49
N ARG A 247 -2.15 -16.74 14.82
CA ARG A 247 -2.60 -18.13 15.01
C ARG A 247 -1.51 -19.12 14.63
N GLU A 248 -0.96 -18.98 13.43
CA GLU A 248 0.12 -19.83 12.92
C GLU A 248 1.34 -19.80 13.85
N SER A 249 1.66 -18.63 14.44
CA SER A 249 2.72 -18.52 15.44
C SER A 249 2.45 -19.39 16.66
N LEU A 250 1.23 -19.41 17.19
CA LEU A 250 0.86 -20.26 18.32
C LEU A 250 0.99 -21.75 17.96
N GLU A 251 0.60 -22.14 16.76
CA GLU A 251 0.71 -23.52 16.27
C GLU A 251 2.18 -23.96 16.16
N VAL A 252 3.05 -23.11 15.60
CA VAL A 252 4.50 -23.35 15.51
C VAL A 252 5.14 -23.43 16.91
N ASP A 253 4.78 -22.52 17.81
CA ASP A 253 5.31 -22.49 19.17
C ASP A 253 4.89 -23.75 19.96
N GLN A 254 3.65 -24.18 19.79
CA GLN A 254 3.15 -25.44 20.37
C GLN A 254 3.88 -26.67 19.80
N ALA A 255 4.15 -26.69 18.49
CA ALA A 255 4.87 -27.80 17.85
C ALA A 255 6.31 -27.93 18.34
N LEU A 256 6.94 -26.80 18.68
CA LEU A 256 8.28 -26.75 19.27
C LEU A 256 8.27 -26.89 20.79
N ALA A 257 7.09 -26.93 21.41
CA ALA A 257 6.89 -26.92 22.87
C ALA A 257 7.60 -25.74 23.56
N ILE A 258 7.57 -24.56 22.93
CA ILE A 258 8.15 -23.31 23.41
C ILE A 258 7.05 -22.30 23.75
N GLU A 259 7.35 -21.40 24.67
CA GLU A 259 6.51 -20.25 24.97
C GLU A 259 7.32 -18.96 24.79
N ILE A 260 6.74 -17.99 24.07
CA ILE A 260 7.39 -16.73 23.74
C ILE A 260 6.55 -15.57 24.29
N THR A 261 7.16 -14.74 25.12
CA THR A 261 6.54 -13.53 25.71
C THR A 261 7.12 -12.24 25.09
N CYS A 262 6.40 -11.10 25.13
CA CYS A 262 6.81 -9.79 24.55
C CYS A 262 6.92 -8.69 25.66
N CYS A 263 7.66 -7.56 25.57
CA CYS A 263 8.28 -6.85 24.42
C CYS A 263 9.64 -6.13 24.65
N CYS A 264 10.27 -6.17 25.83
CA CYS A 264 11.60 -5.56 26.03
C CYS A 264 12.63 -6.52 26.65
N ASN A 265 12.18 -7.71 27.02
CA ASN A 265 13.02 -8.79 27.51
C ASN A 265 12.56 -10.10 26.85
N ALA A 266 12.87 -10.27 25.56
CA ALA A 266 12.62 -11.52 24.87
C ALA A 266 13.50 -12.62 25.48
N GLU A 267 13.05 -13.26 26.54
CA GLU A 267 13.68 -14.48 27.05
C GLU A 267 13.00 -15.68 26.41
N SER A 268 13.78 -16.62 25.89
CA SER A 268 13.27 -17.94 25.53
C SER A 268 12.95 -18.68 26.82
N MET A 269 11.67 -18.90 27.14
CA MET A 269 11.33 -19.80 28.23
C MET A 269 11.48 -21.27 27.79
N HIS A 270 12.01 -22.05 28.73
CA HIS A 270 12.42 -23.44 28.63
C HIS A 270 11.35 -24.36 27.98
N PRO A 271 11.75 -25.48 27.36
CA PRO A 271 10.81 -26.52 26.91
C PRO A 271 9.82 -26.90 28.01
N LEU A 272 8.55 -27.10 27.65
CA LEU A 272 7.41 -27.46 28.52
C LEU A 272 7.53 -28.82 29.28
N HIS A 273 8.74 -29.31 29.53
CA HIS A 273 8.99 -30.44 30.44
C HIS A 273 9.10 -29.92 31.88
N GLY A 274 7.96 -29.72 32.56
CA GLY A 274 8.03 -29.33 33.97
C GLY A 274 6.73 -29.29 34.80
N HIS A 275 5.55 -29.10 34.22
CA HIS A 275 4.34 -28.84 35.02
C HIS A 275 3.46 -30.05 35.37
N ALA A 276 3.95 -31.29 35.21
CA ALA A 276 3.18 -32.50 35.54
C ALA A 276 3.78 -33.38 36.65
N LYS A 277 4.80 -32.91 37.41
CA LYS A 277 5.41 -33.74 38.48
C LYS A 277 5.40 -33.13 39.90
N ALA A 278 4.79 -31.96 40.11
CA ALA A 278 4.78 -31.31 41.42
C ALA A 278 3.52 -31.54 42.28
N GLU A 279 2.41 -32.05 41.72
CA GLU A 279 1.14 -32.18 42.47
C GLU A 279 0.74 -33.60 42.90
N VAL A 280 1.60 -34.61 42.76
CA VAL A 280 1.28 -36.00 43.17
C VAL A 280 2.29 -36.61 44.15
N ARG A 281 3.01 -35.79 44.93
CA ARG A 281 3.91 -36.29 46.00
C ARG A 281 3.64 -35.75 47.41
N HIS A 282 2.53 -35.03 47.62
CA HIS A 282 2.10 -34.61 48.97
C HIS A 282 0.65 -34.98 49.32
N ALA A 283 0.04 -35.91 48.59
CA ALA A 283 -1.22 -36.53 49.00
C ALA A 283 -1.20 -38.01 48.61
N LEU A 284 -0.54 -38.81 49.46
CA LEU A 284 -0.81 -40.22 49.84
C LEU A 284 0.43 -40.81 50.52
#